data_AF-A0A1X0P4E1-F1
#
_entry.id   AF-A0A1X0P4E1-F1
#
_cell.length_a   1.000
_cell.length_b   1.000
_cell.length_c   1.000
_cell.angle_alpha   90.00
_cell.angle_beta   90.00
_cell.angle_gamma   90.00
#
_symmetry.space_group_name_H-M   'P 1'
#
loop_
_entity.id
_entity.type
_entity.pdbx_description
1 polymer ?
#
loop_
_entity_poly.entity_id
_entity_poly.type
_entity_poly.pdbx_seq_one_letter_code
_entity_poly.pdbx_strand_id
1 'polypeptide(L)'
;MRRALHAGVLRCTLCLALSPQRRGVIPGQFPTDSSPAGGSDLDSKVRSGCGQAGWELRRGHHLQSSVGLHSPFPTACGRMFNPQLYYEVLQACCDQQWLQAIQREMRNDAEWMETLRTEGGVARSMNALTESTQHDDELMMKLRETLRTDRKMSLTLCAIQESYERIRRKRDMHETKVAADGGNDTYASMRQRQQGQFGSNLPSF
;
A
#
# COMPACT_ATOMS: atom_id res chain seq x y z
N MET A 1 23.14 27.91 -50.07
CA MET A 1 23.78 29.23 -49.90
C MET A 1 23.49 29.72 -48.47
N ARG A 2 24.43 29.57 -47.54
CA ARG A 2 25.14 30.66 -46.82
C ARG A 2 24.22 31.78 -46.29
N ARG A 3 24.10 31.93 -44.97
CA ARG A 3 24.87 32.92 -44.17
C ARG A 3 24.67 32.71 -42.66
N ALA A 4 25.81 32.62 -41.98
CA ALA A 4 25.99 32.85 -40.57
C ALA A 4 25.99 34.35 -40.27
N LEU A 5 25.63 34.73 -39.04
CA LEU A 5 26.11 35.97 -38.41
C LEU A 5 26.55 35.66 -36.98
N HIS A 6 27.78 36.07 -36.73
CA HIS A 6 28.52 36.03 -35.47
C HIS A 6 28.34 37.34 -34.68
N ALA A 7 28.79 37.29 -33.42
CA ALA A 7 29.21 38.38 -32.54
C ALA A 7 28.08 39.10 -31.76
N GLY A 8 28.25 39.46 -30.49
CA GLY A 8 29.46 39.53 -29.70
C GLY A 8 29.20 39.78 -28.21
N VAL A 9 30.31 39.74 -27.50
CA VAL A 9 30.54 39.77 -26.04
C VAL A 9 30.10 41.09 -25.40
N LEU A 10 29.51 41.01 -24.20
CA LEU A 10 29.64 42.04 -23.16
C LEU A 10 29.64 41.40 -21.78
N ARG A 11 30.80 41.49 -21.11
CA ARG A 11 31.02 41.21 -19.68
C ARG A 11 30.52 42.41 -18.88
N CYS A 12 29.84 42.18 -17.75
CA CYS A 12 30.11 42.93 -16.51
C CYS A 12 29.47 42.26 -15.28
N THR A 13 30.37 41.88 -14.38
CA THR A 13 30.31 41.56 -12.94
C THR A 13 29.18 42.12 -12.08
N LEU A 14 28.66 41.30 -11.15
CA LEU A 14 28.69 41.47 -9.67
C LEU A 14 27.89 40.34 -8.99
N CYS A 15 28.56 39.36 -8.38
CA CYS A 15 28.67 39.16 -6.92
C CYS A 15 27.36 38.79 -6.19
N LEU A 16 27.24 37.52 -5.81
CA LEU A 16 26.90 37.04 -4.46
C LEU A 16 26.98 35.50 -4.44
N ALA A 17 28.16 34.98 -4.12
CA ALA A 17 28.35 33.56 -3.84
C ALA A 17 27.82 33.27 -2.42
N LEU A 18 26.55 32.89 -2.33
CA LEU A 18 25.98 32.28 -1.13
C LEU A 18 26.62 30.90 -0.94
N SER A 19 27.37 30.76 0.15
CA SER A 19 27.92 29.49 0.60
C SER A 19 26.77 28.54 0.96
N PRO A 20 26.65 27.33 0.37
CA PRO A 20 25.83 26.31 0.99
C PRO A 20 26.61 25.75 2.19
N GLN A 21 26.23 26.14 3.40
CA GLN A 21 26.53 25.33 4.58
C GLN A 21 25.96 23.94 4.33
N ARG A 22 26.84 22.96 4.07
CA ARG A 22 26.48 21.55 4.11
C ARG A 22 26.15 21.18 5.56
N ARG A 23 24.89 21.32 5.94
CA ARG A 23 24.33 20.55 7.07
C ARG A 23 24.09 19.13 6.56
N GLY A 24 24.88 18.18 7.05
CA GLY A 24 24.64 16.77 6.81
C GLY A 24 23.28 16.37 7.36
N VAL A 25 22.39 15.92 6.47
CA VAL A 25 21.13 15.29 6.86
C VAL A 25 21.43 13.81 7.10
N ILE A 26 21.29 13.37 8.35
CA ILE A 26 21.21 11.95 8.70
C ILE A 26 19.79 11.50 8.30
N PRO A 27 19.61 10.48 7.44
CA PRO A 27 18.29 9.96 7.14
C PRO A 27 17.70 9.29 8.39
N GLY A 28 16.55 9.77 8.88
CA GLY A 28 15.79 9.08 9.93
C GLY A 28 15.38 9.89 11.17
N GLN A 29 15.60 11.20 11.24
CA GLN A 29 15.08 12.03 12.34
C GLN A 29 14.10 13.09 11.82
N PHE A 30 12.83 12.97 12.21
CA PHE A 30 11.86 14.06 12.09
C PHE A 30 11.98 14.98 13.32
N PRO A 31 11.79 16.30 13.18
CA PRO A 31 11.83 17.23 14.30
C PRO A 31 10.72 16.90 15.30
N THR A 32 11.10 16.68 16.56
CA THR A 32 10.14 16.68 17.67
C THR A 32 9.80 18.13 17.97
N ASP A 33 8.58 18.54 17.68
CA ASP A 33 8.08 19.85 18.13
C ASP A 33 8.18 19.94 19.64
N SER A 34 8.97 20.90 20.09
CA SER A 34 9.00 21.37 21.47
C SER A 34 7.63 21.96 21.83
N SER A 35 6.85 21.24 22.64
CA SER A 35 5.77 21.86 23.40
C SER A 35 6.36 22.56 24.63
N PRO A 36 6.04 23.84 24.90
CA PRO A 36 6.43 24.49 26.13
C PRO A 36 5.55 23.98 27.27
N ALA A 37 6.18 23.69 28.40
CA ALA A 37 5.52 23.40 29.67
C ALA A 37 4.80 24.64 30.22
N GLY A 38 3.61 24.46 30.78
CA GLY A 38 2.91 25.47 31.59
C GLY A 38 1.47 25.04 31.88
N GLY A 39 1.19 24.57 33.09
CA GLY A 39 -0.07 23.90 33.45
C GLY A 39 -1.19 24.81 33.98
N SER A 40 -2.37 24.22 34.18
CA SER A 40 -3.21 24.31 35.40
C SER A 40 -4.54 23.55 35.21
N ASP A 41 -4.74 22.60 36.13
CA ASP A 41 -5.96 22.28 36.89
C ASP A 41 -7.33 22.00 36.24
N LEU A 42 -7.76 20.76 36.52
CA LEU A 42 -9.03 20.30 37.10
C LEU A 42 -10.36 20.35 36.33
N ASP A 43 -10.97 19.16 36.33
CA ASP A 43 -12.39 18.82 36.25
C ASP A 43 -13.16 18.96 34.92
N SER A 44 -13.23 17.85 34.18
CA SER A 44 -14.55 17.21 33.95
C SER A 44 -14.48 15.84 33.25
N LYS A 45 -14.91 14.82 34.01
CA LYS A 45 -16.02 13.90 33.67
C LYS A 45 -15.93 13.04 32.39
N VAL A 46 -15.56 11.77 32.62
CA VAL A 46 -16.15 10.52 32.08
C VAL A 46 -16.46 10.47 30.58
N ARG A 47 -15.64 9.71 29.82
CA ARG A 47 -16.14 8.52 29.10
C ARG A 47 -15.01 7.66 28.56
N SER A 48 -15.09 6.39 28.93
CA SER A 48 -14.53 5.20 28.30
C SER A 48 -14.13 5.38 26.83
N GLY A 49 -12.85 5.17 26.54
CA GLY A 49 -12.30 5.01 25.20
C GLY A 49 -11.12 4.06 25.26
N CYS A 50 -11.42 2.76 25.12
CA CYS A 50 -10.42 1.73 24.88
C CYS A 50 -9.53 2.16 23.71
N GLY A 51 -8.22 2.01 23.85
CA GLY A 51 -7.22 2.52 22.92
C GLY A 51 -7.52 2.16 21.47
N GLN A 52 -7.94 3.16 20.68
CA GLN A 52 -7.80 3.10 19.24
C GLN A 52 -6.34 3.31 18.91
N ALA A 53 -5.72 2.26 18.39
CA ALA A 53 -4.35 2.28 17.94
C ALA A 53 -4.19 3.37 16.87
N GLY A 54 -3.26 4.31 17.10
CA GLY A 54 -3.05 5.53 16.31
C GLY A 54 -2.62 5.34 14.84
N TRP A 55 -2.73 4.12 14.28
CA TRP A 55 -2.52 3.85 12.86
C TRP A 55 -3.77 4.12 12.00
N GLU A 56 -4.97 4.17 12.58
CA GLU A 56 -6.21 4.51 11.84
C GLU A 56 -6.24 5.98 11.39
N LEU A 57 -5.65 6.88 12.19
CA LEU A 57 -5.69 8.33 11.94
C LEU A 57 -4.82 8.79 10.74
N ARG A 58 -3.87 7.97 10.28
CA ARG A 58 -2.96 8.36 9.19
C ARG A 58 -3.53 8.16 7.78
N ARG A 59 -4.73 7.56 7.63
CA ARG A 59 -5.30 7.17 6.32
C ARG A 59 -6.61 7.89 5.95
N GLY A 60 -6.94 9.00 6.64
CA GLY A 60 -8.31 9.54 6.66
C GLY A 60 -8.61 10.80 5.84
N HIS A 61 -7.68 11.40 5.08
CA HIS A 61 -7.89 12.76 4.55
C HIS A 61 -8.27 12.91 3.07
N HIS A 62 -8.43 11.84 2.28
CA HIS A 62 -8.79 11.98 0.85
C HIS A 62 -10.26 11.67 0.50
N LEU A 63 -11.09 11.10 1.39
CA LEU A 63 -12.42 10.57 1.01
C LEU A 63 -13.59 11.15 1.81
N GLN A 64 -13.53 12.44 2.21
CA GLN A 64 -14.65 13.08 2.93
C GLN A 64 -15.86 13.44 2.05
N SER A 65 -15.78 13.31 0.72
CA SER A 65 -16.84 13.73 -0.22
C SER A 65 -17.91 12.67 -0.52
N SER A 66 -17.71 11.40 -0.13
CA SER A 66 -18.57 10.27 -0.54
C SER A 66 -18.93 9.39 0.66
N VAL A 67 -19.62 10.00 1.63
CA VAL A 67 -20.07 9.37 2.88
C VAL A 67 -20.86 8.09 2.57
N GLY A 68 -20.30 6.93 2.96
CA GLY A 68 -20.95 5.61 2.84
C GLY A 68 -20.75 4.88 1.50
N LEU A 69 -20.07 5.47 0.51
CA LEU A 69 -19.72 4.76 -0.73
C LEU A 69 -18.52 3.82 -0.51
N HIS A 70 -17.63 4.19 0.41
CA HIS A 70 -16.41 3.44 0.73
C HIS A 70 -16.52 2.60 2.01
N SER A 71 -17.73 2.41 2.55
CA SER A 71 -17.93 1.52 3.69
C SER A 71 -18.02 0.05 3.25
N PRO A 72 -17.61 -0.90 4.11
CA PRO A 72 -17.77 -2.32 3.82
C PRO A 72 -19.24 -2.72 3.62
N PHE A 73 -19.50 -3.63 2.69
CA PHE A 73 -20.86 -4.12 2.40
C PHE A 73 -20.89 -5.63 2.08
N PRO A 74 -22.02 -6.32 2.35
CA PRO A 74 -22.17 -7.73 2.01
C PRO A 74 -22.35 -7.92 0.50
N THR A 75 -21.81 -9.02 -0.02
CA THR A 75 -21.83 -9.37 -1.44
C THR A 75 -22.62 -10.65 -1.73
N ALA A 76 -22.83 -10.97 -3.01
CA ALA A 76 -23.53 -12.18 -3.46
C ALA A 76 -22.85 -13.49 -3.04
N CYS A 77 -21.53 -13.48 -2.78
CA CYS A 77 -20.80 -14.64 -2.25
C CYS A 77 -20.91 -14.78 -0.73
N GLY A 78 -21.67 -13.91 -0.05
CA GLY A 78 -21.86 -13.94 1.41
C GLY A 78 -20.71 -13.33 2.21
N ARG A 79 -19.63 -12.90 1.56
CA ARG A 79 -18.47 -12.26 2.17
C ARG A 79 -18.63 -10.73 2.17
N MET A 80 -17.90 -10.05 3.06
CA MET A 80 -17.87 -8.60 3.13
C MET A 80 -16.81 -8.06 2.18
N PHE A 81 -17.20 -7.14 1.30
CA PHE A 81 -16.26 -6.40 0.45
C PHE A 81 -15.98 -5.04 1.06
N ASN A 82 -14.70 -4.68 1.15
CA ASN A 82 -14.26 -3.39 1.70
C ASN A 82 -13.66 -2.50 0.59
N PRO A 83 -14.34 -1.44 0.14
CA PRO A 83 -13.82 -0.53 -0.87
C PRO A 83 -12.44 0.07 -0.57
N GLN A 84 -12.14 0.39 0.68
CA GLN A 84 -10.85 0.98 1.05
C GLN A 84 -9.71 -0.03 0.84
N LEU A 85 -9.93 -1.26 1.30
CA LEU A 85 -8.99 -2.35 1.11
C LEU A 85 -8.80 -2.70 -0.38
N TYR A 86 -9.85 -2.54 -1.19
CA TYR A 86 -9.77 -2.77 -2.63
C TYR A 86 -8.76 -1.82 -3.30
N TYR A 87 -8.74 -0.53 -2.94
CA TYR A 87 -7.74 0.39 -3.47
C TYR A 87 -6.32 0.03 -3.01
N GLU A 88 -6.15 -0.42 -1.77
CA GLU A 88 -4.85 -0.91 -1.28
C GLU A 88 -4.37 -2.14 -2.07
N VAL A 89 -5.29 -3.06 -2.38
CA VAL A 89 -5.02 -4.21 -3.24
C VAL A 89 -4.62 -3.77 -4.64
N LEU A 90 -5.33 -2.82 -5.25
CA LEU A 90 -5.00 -2.30 -6.57
C LEU A 90 -3.58 -1.72 -6.60
N GLN A 91 -3.22 -0.93 -5.60
CA GLN A 91 -1.87 -0.39 -5.45
C GLN A 91 -0.83 -1.50 -5.25
N ALA A 92 -1.12 -2.51 -4.43
CA ALA A 92 -0.23 -3.65 -4.21
C ALA A 92 -0.01 -4.45 -5.50
N CYS A 93 -1.03 -4.61 -6.35
CA CYS A 93 -0.92 -5.32 -7.63
C CYS A 93 -0.01 -4.62 -8.65
N CYS A 94 0.36 -3.34 -8.45
CA CYS A 94 1.39 -2.67 -9.24
C CYS A 94 2.81 -3.18 -8.94
N ASP A 95 3.02 -3.84 -7.80
CA ASP A 95 4.27 -4.51 -7.45
C ASP A 95 4.19 -6.00 -7.79
N GLN A 96 5.15 -6.47 -8.61
CA GLN A 96 5.19 -7.85 -9.07
C GLN A 96 5.32 -8.88 -7.93
N GLN A 97 6.02 -8.55 -6.85
CA GLN A 97 6.16 -9.44 -5.69
C GLN A 97 4.83 -9.61 -4.97
N TRP A 98 4.10 -8.51 -4.77
CA TRP A 98 2.77 -8.51 -4.17
C TRP A 98 1.77 -9.25 -5.04
N LEU A 99 1.74 -8.98 -6.35
CA LEU A 99 0.87 -9.66 -7.29
C LEU A 99 1.07 -11.18 -7.24
N GLN A 100 2.34 -11.63 -7.29
CA GLN A 100 2.65 -13.05 -7.19
C GLN A 100 2.25 -13.62 -5.83
N ALA A 101 2.53 -12.92 -4.73
CA ALA A 101 2.16 -13.39 -3.39
C ALA A 101 0.65 -13.56 -3.25
N ILE A 102 -0.14 -12.59 -3.71
CA ILE A 102 -1.61 -12.64 -3.72
C ILE A 102 -2.08 -13.85 -4.55
N GLN A 103 -1.58 -14.02 -5.77
CA GLN A 103 -1.92 -15.17 -6.62
C GLN A 103 -1.61 -16.52 -5.96
N ARG A 104 -0.50 -16.62 -5.20
CA ARG A 104 -0.15 -17.85 -4.48
C ARG A 104 -1.09 -18.10 -3.31
N GLU A 105 -1.40 -17.07 -2.52
CA GLU A 105 -2.28 -17.18 -1.35
C GLU A 105 -3.73 -17.46 -1.76
N MET A 106 -4.19 -16.91 -2.88
CA MET A 106 -5.54 -17.18 -3.42
C MET A 106 -5.78 -18.65 -3.74
N ARG A 107 -4.74 -19.42 -4.07
CA ARG A 107 -4.88 -20.87 -4.31
C ARG A 107 -5.31 -21.65 -3.07
N ASN A 108 -5.19 -21.06 -1.89
CA ASN A 108 -5.68 -21.65 -0.65
C ASN A 108 -7.19 -21.44 -0.46
N ASP A 109 -7.83 -20.58 -1.27
CA ASP A 109 -9.28 -20.38 -1.24
C ASP A 109 -9.98 -21.47 -2.08
N ALA A 110 -10.48 -22.50 -1.40
CA ALA A 110 -11.08 -23.66 -2.05
C ALA A 110 -12.35 -23.31 -2.85
N GLU A 111 -13.18 -22.40 -2.33
CA GLU A 111 -14.42 -21.99 -3.00
C GLU A 111 -14.09 -21.25 -4.29
N TRP A 112 -13.17 -20.29 -4.23
CA TRP A 112 -12.73 -19.57 -5.42
C TRP A 112 -12.04 -20.48 -6.45
N MET A 113 -11.17 -21.39 -6.00
CA MET A 113 -10.50 -22.35 -6.89
C MET A 113 -11.50 -23.26 -7.61
N GLU A 114 -12.57 -23.67 -6.96
CA GLU A 114 -13.62 -24.48 -7.59
C GLU A 114 -14.39 -23.66 -8.63
N THR A 115 -14.87 -22.47 -8.27
CA THR A 115 -15.55 -21.56 -9.21
C THR A 115 -14.67 -21.21 -10.41
N LEU A 116 -13.37 -21.00 -10.22
CA LEU A 116 -12.46 -20.72 -11.32
C LEU A 116 -12.35 -21.89 -12.31
N ARG A 117 -12.42 -23.14 -11.82
CA ARG A 117 -12.38 -24.34 -12.66
C ARG A 117 -13.67 -24.56 -13.43
N THR A 118 -14.81 -24.32 -12.81
CA THR A 118 -16.13 -24.60 -13.39
C THR A 118 -16.64 -23.49 -14.29
N GLU A 119 -16.46 -22.23 -13.89
CA GLU A 119 -17.08 -21.06 -14.55
C GLU A 119 -16.06 -20.10 -15.19
N GLY A 120 -14.77 -20.35 -14.99
CA GLY A 120 -13.68 -19.53 -15.49
C GLY A 120 -13.49 -18.21 -14.73
N GLY A 121 -12.64 -17.33 -15.27
CA GLY A 121 -12.29 -16.06 -14.65
C GLY A 121 -13.26 -14.91 -14.97
N VAL A 122 -13.11 -13.79 -14.24
CA VAL A 122 -13.95 -12.58 -14.36
C VAL A 122 -13.27 -11.42 -15.08
N ALA A 123 -12.08 -11.62 -15.65
CA ALA A 123 -11.27 -10.55 -16.23
C ALA A 123 -12.01 -9.76 -17.32
N ARG A 124 -12.77 -10.45 -18.19
CA ARG A 124 -13.56 -9.79 -19.24
C ARG A 124 -14.68 -8.90 -18.66
N SER A 125 -15.42 -9.41 -17.68
CA SER A 125 -16.49 -8.65 -17.02
C SER A 125 -15.92 -7.44 -16.27
N MET A 126 -14.77 -7.62 -15.60
CA MET A 126 -14.10 -6.54 -14.89
C MET A 126 -13.59 -5.45 -15.84
N ASN A 127 -12.98 -5.83 -16.97
CA ASN A 127 -12.52 -4.86 -17.98
C ASN A 127 -13.70 -4.07 -18.56
N ALA A 128 -14.80 -4.75 -18.90
CA ALA A 128 -16.00 -4.08 -19.40
C ALA A 128 -16.57 -3.09 -18.37
N LEU A 129 -16.57 -3.45 -17.08
CA LEU A 129 -16.97 -2.55 -16.00
C LEU A 129 -16.08 -1.30 -15.96
N THR A 130 -14.76 -1.46 -15.96
CA THR A 130 -13.79 -0.36 -15.86
C THR A 130 -13.74 0.53 -17.09
N GLU A 131 -13.91 -0.04 -18.29
CA GLU A 131 -13.95 0.73 -19.55
C GLU A 131 -15.25 1.54 -19.68
N SER A 132 -16.33 1.10 -19.03
CA SER A 132 -17.63 1.79 -19.04
C SER A 132 -17.72 2.97 -18.08
N THR A 133 -16.68 3.25 -17.29
CA THR A 133 -16.67 4.23 -16.20
C THR A 133 -15.61 5.28 -16.43
N GLN A 134 -15.96 6.55 -16.22
CA GLN A 134 -15.02 7.67 -16.40
C GLN A 134 -14.47 8.21 -15.07
N HIS A 135 -15.17 7.96 -13.96
CA HIS A 135 -14.85 8.47 -12.64
C HIS A 135 -14.88 7.36 -11.59
N ASP A 136 -14.04 7.49 -10.56
CA ASP A 136 -13.90 6.47 -9.50
C ASP A 136 -15.20 6.23 -8.73
N ASP A 137 -15.98 7.28 -8.44
CA ASP A 137 -17.26 7.14 -7.74
C ASP A 137 -18.29 6.35 -8.56
N GLU A 138 -18.31 6.56 -9.88
CA GLU A 138 -19.17 5.82 -10.80
C GLU A 138 -18.78 4.34 -10.86
N LEU A 139 -17.46 4.08 -10.94
CA LEU A 139 -16.91 2.73 -10.86
C LEU A 139 -17.32 2.05 -9.56
N MET A 140 -17.18 2.72 -8.42
CA MET A 140 -17.53 2.15 -7.12
C MET A 140 -19.02 1.86 -6.98
N MET A 141 -19.89 2.71 -7.52
CA MET A 141 -21.34 2.45 -7.54
C MET A 141 -21.68 1.23 -8.41
N LYS A 142 -21.18 1.15 -9.65
CA LYS A 142 -21.42 0.01 -10.54
C LYS A 142 -20.81 -1.28 -9.99
N LEU A 143 -19.61 -1.20 -9.41
CA LEU A 143 -18.93 -2.30 -8.77
C LEU A 143 -19.77 -2.83 -7.61
N ARG A 144 -20.23 -1.96 -6.71
CA ARG A 144 -21.08 -2.35 -5.58
C ARG A 144 -22.34 -3.09 -6.03
N GLU A 145 -23.01 -2.60 -7.07
CA GLU A 145 -24.21 -3.25 -7.59
C GLU A 145 -23.90 -4.61 -8.23
N THR A 146 -22.81 -4.69 -8.99
CA THR A 146 -22.39 -5.94 -9.61
C THR A 146 -21.97 -6.97 -8.56
N LEU A 147 -21.27 -6.58 -7.49
CA LEU A 147 -20.87 -7.51 -6.42
C LEU A 147 -22.05 -7.97 -5.55
N ARG A 148 -23.20 -7.29 -5.57
CA ARG A 148 -24.43 -7.74 -4.91
C ARG A 148 -25.19 -8.81 -5.70
N THR A 149 -24.95 -8.90 -7.00
CA THR A 149 -25.74 -9.73 -7.93
C THR A 149 -24.90 -10.83 -8.57
N ASP A 150 -23.69 -10.53 -9.02
CA ASP A 150 -22.75 -11.47 -9.61
C ASP A 150 -21.93 -12.19 -8.53
N ARG A 151 -22.31 -13.44 -8.23
CA ARG A 151 -21.62 -14.30 -7.27
C ARG A 151 -20.16 -14.56 -7.68
N LYS A 152 -19.87 -14.74 -8.96
CA LYS A 152 -18.54 -15.08 -9.44
C LYS A 152 -17.58 -13.90 -9.30
N MET A 153 -18.05 -12.71 -9.68
CA MET A 153 -17.27 -11.48 -9.54
C MET A 153 -17.05 -11.12 -8.07
N SER A 154 -18.09 -11.24 -7.24
CA SER A 154 -17.96 -11.03 -5.79
C SER A 154 -17.01 -12.01 -5.13
N LEU A 155 -17.13 -13.32 -5.40
CA LEU A 155 -16.22 -14.32 -4.87
C LEU A 155 -14.77 -14.04 -5.27
N THR A 156 -14.52 -13.69 -6.53
CA THR A 156 -13.17 -13.39 -7.00
C THR A 156 -12.56 -12.20 -6.28
N LEU A 157 -13.27 -11.07 -6.20
CA LEU A 157 -12.72 -9.88 -5.57
C LEU A 157 -12.58 -10.04 -4.04
N CYS A 158 -13.51 -10.74 -3.39
CA CYS A 158 -13.39 -11.04 -1.96
C CYS A 158 -12.20 -11.97 -1.68
N ALA A 159 -11.98 -13.00 -2.51
CA ALA A 159 -10.83 -13.90 -2.38
C ALA A 159 -9.49 -13.16 -2.54
N ILE A 160 -9.41 -12.19 -3.46
CA ILE A 160 -8.24 -11.30 -3.61
C ILE A 160 -8.02 -10.49 -2.34
N GLN A 161 -9.07 -9.83 -1.83
CA GLN A 161 -9.00 -8.98 -0.64
C GLN A 161 -8.52 -9.74 0.60
N GLU A 162 -9.14 -10.87 0.89
CA GLU A 162 -8.76 -11.70 2.03
C GLU A 162 -7.34 -12.25 1.90
N SER A 163 -6.92 -12.59 0.69
CA SER A 163 -5.56 -13.07 0.44
C SER A 163 -4.53 -11.97 0.70
N TYR A 164 -4.79 -10.75 0.22
CA TYR A 164 -3.96 -9.59 0.53
C TYR A 164 -3.88 -9.32 2.03
N GLU A 165 -5.02 -9.32 2.73
CA GLU A 165 -5.02 -9.12 4.19
C GLU A 165 -4.26 -10.20 4.94
N ARG A 166 -4.38 -11.48 4.55
CA ARG A 166 -3.63 -12.58 5.16
C ARG A 166 -2.13 -12.37 5.01
N ILE A 167 -1.67 -12.00 3.82
CA ILE A 167 -0.25 -11.71 3.56
C ILE A 167 0.22 -10.51 4.37
N ARG A 168 -0.56 -9.43 4.36
CA ARG A 168 -0.26 -8.23 5.13
C ARG A 168 -0.17 -8.52 6.62
N ARG A 169 -1.14 -9.23 7.21
CA ARG A 169 -1.13 -9.62 8.63
C ARG A 169 0.10 -10.46 8.99
N LYS A 170 0.51 -11.40 8.13
CA LYS A 170 1.74 -12.19 8.31
C LYS A 170 2.99 -11.29 8.32
N ARG A 171 3.07 -10.33 7.39
CA ARG A 171 4.18 -9.36 7.34
C ARG A 171 4.20 -8.45 8.55
N ASP A 172 3.07 -7.86 8.91
CA ASP A 172 2.98 -6.91 10.03
C ASP A 172 3.30 -7.60 11.37
N MET A 173 2.92 -8.87 11.55
CA MET A 173 3.39 -9.68 12.68
C MET A 173 4.90 -9.92 12.66
N HIS A 174 5.47 -10.25 11.49
CA HIS A 174 6.92 -10.48 11.36
C HIS A 174 7.71 -9.21 11.70
N GLU A 175 7.29 -8.06 11.17
CA GLU A 175 7.90 -6.76 11.47
C GLU A 175 7.81 -6.42 12.96
N THR A 176 6.64 -6.66 13.57
CA THR A 176 6.45 -6.46 15.02
C THR A 176 7.37 -7.36 15.84
N LYS A 177 7.51 -8.62 15.44
CA LYS A 177 8.40 -9.58 16.11
C LYS A 177 9.86 -9.18 15.98
N VAL A 178 10.31 -8.82 14.77
CA VAL A 178 11.69 -8.35 14.52
C VAL A 178 11.99 -7.10 15.34
N ALA A 179 11.04 -6.16 15.43
CA ALA A 179 11.19 -4.97 16.27
C ALA A 179 11.30 -5.33 17.77
N ALA A 180 10.49 -6.27 18.26
CA ALA A 180 10.55 -6.75 19.63
C ALA A 180 11.86 -7.49 19.96
N ASP A 181 12.41 -8.24 19.00
CA ASP A 181 13.67 -8.96 19.11
C ASP A 181 14.91 -8.06 18.88
N GLY A 182 14.74 -6.73 18.90
CA GLY A 182 15.84 -5.76 18.78
C GLY A 182 16.41 -5.64 17.36
N GLY A 183 15.62 -5.94 16.32
CA GLY A 183 16.03 -5.90 14.91
C GLY A 183 16.66 -7.20 14.40
N ASN A 184 16.68 -8.26 15.20
CA ASN A 184 17.25 -9.54 14.80
C ASN A 184 16.27 -10.36 13.94
N ASP A 185 16.34 -10.20 12.61
CA ASP A 185 15.58 -11.05 11.68
C ASP A 185 16.29 -12.41 11.47
N THR A 186 15.75 -13.45 12.10
CA THR A 186 16.24 -14.84 11.98
C THR A 186 16.20 -15.37 10.54
N TYR A 187 15.25 -14.93 9.71
CA TYR A 187 15.16 -15.38 8.32
C TYR A 187 16.17 -14.64 7.43
N ALA A 188 16.36 -13.34 7.65
CA ALA A 188 17.37 -12.57 6.93
C ALA A 188 18.79 -13.10 7.23
N SER A 189 19.09 -13.37 8.50
CA SER A 189 20.39 -13.92 8.94
C SER A 189 20.65 -15.33 8.40
N MET A 190 19.64 -16.22 8.35
CA MET A 190 19.77 -17.53 7.70
C MET A 190 20.01 -17.41 6.19
N ARG A 191 19.30 -16.52 5.50
CA ARG A 191 19.47 -16.30 4.05
C ARG A 191 20.86 -15.77 3.72
N GLN A 192 21.38 -14.84 4.51
CA GLN A 192 22.73 -14.30 4.36
C GLN A 192 23.79 -15.39 4.55
N ARG A 193 23.60 -16.28 5.54
CA ARG A 193 24.48 -17.46 5.74
C ARG A 193 24.48 -18.41 4.55
N GLN A 194 23.33 -18.69 3.95
CA GLN A 194 23.23 -19.58 2.78
C GLN A 194 23.87 -18.96 1.52
N GLN A 195 23.73 -17.64 1.32
CA GLN A 195 24.37 -16.95 0.20
C GLN A 195 25.90 -16.87 0.35
N GLY A 196 26.40 -16.70 1.58
CA GLY A 196 27.84 -16.70 1.86
C GLY A 196 28.51 -18.06 1.63
N GLN A 197 27.81 -19.17 1.89
CA GLN A 197 28.34 -20.53 1.71
C GLN A 197 28.43 -20.98 0.24
N PHE A 198 27.63 -20.42 -0.67
CA PHE A 198 27.71 -20.75 -2.09
C PHE A 198 28.91 -20.07 -2.80
N GLY A 199 29.44 -18.97 -2.27
CA GLY A 199 30.58 -18.25 -2.85
C GLY A 199 31.95 -18.77 -2.41
N SER A 200 32.03 -19.53 -1.31
CA SER A 200 33.30 -19.97 -0.71
C SER A 200 33.81 -21.33 -1.20
N ASN A 201 33.05 -22.03 -2.04
CA ASN A 201 33.36 -23.40 -2.50
C ASN A 201 33.57 -23.51 -4.03
N LEU A 202 33.90 -22.41 -4.72
CA LEU A 202 34.35 -22.50 -6.11
C LEU A 202 35.78 -23.07 -6.14
N PRO A 203 36.04 -24.20 -6.83
CA PRO A 203 37.40 -24.67 -7.02
C PRO A 203 38.15 -23.62 -7.83
N SER A 204 39.32 -23.18 -7.35
CA SER A 204 40.24 -22.42 -8.20
C SER A 204 40.76 -23.37 -9.28
N PHE A 205 40.37 -23.13 -10.53
CA PHE A 205 41.04 -23.70 -11.69
C PHE A 205 42.15 -22.77 -12.14
#